data_AF-A0A1E7YW10-F1
#
_entry.id   AF-A0A1E7YW10-F1
#
_cell.length_a   1.000
_cell.length_b   1.000
_cell.length_c   1.000
_cell.angle_alpha   90.00
_cell.angle_beta   90.00
_cell.angle_gamma   90.00
#
_symmetry.space_group_name_H-M   'P 1'
#
loop_
_entity.id
_entity.type
_entity.pdbx_description
1 polymer ?
#
loop_
_entity_poly.entity_id
_entity_poly.type
_entity_poly.pdbx_seq_one_letter_code
_entity_poly.pdbx_strand_id
1 'polypeptide(L)'
;MSKLSKDMVTLARQSGGSFKTVADRMKMADRIAAQLLAMNIQIRQARNIKPKHVVMYKDQRLAQGISKRTIQNEITTIRTILATCGKTIMAQSDSISNKTLGIGGASRSGTKQAISDTTFSAAVQYAMKEHAGVACSGQLILATALDCK
;
A
#
# COMPACT_ATOMS: atom_id res chain seq x y z
N MET A 1 14.64 -14.12 3.48
CA MET A 1 14.78 -12.78 2.86
C MET A 1 16.01 -12.76 1.96
N SER A 2 15.82 -12.40 0.69
CA SER A 2 16.91 -12.24 -0.27
C SER A 2 17.77 -11.01 0.03
N LYS A 3 18.95 -10.92 -0.58
CA LYS A 3 19.86 -9.77 -0.40
C LYS A 3 19.19 -8.44 -0.81
N LEU A 4 18.38 -8.48 -1.87
CA LEU A 4 17.56 -7.34 -2.31
C LEU A 4 16.47 -6.97 -1.31
N SER A 5 15.76 -7.96 -0.75
CA SER A 5 14.71 -7.72 0.24
C SER A 5 15.26 -6.99 1.47
N LYS A 6 16.41 -7.44 2.01
CA LYS A 6 17.08 -6.76 3.12
C LYS A 6 17.46 -5.32 2.80
N ASP A 7 18.03 -5.09 1.60
CA ASP A 7 18.42 -3.76 1.14
C ASP A 7 17.21 -2.82 1.00
N MET A 8 16.15 -3.28 0.31
CA MET A 8 14.93 -2.51 0.12
C MET A 8 14.19 -2.21 1.44
N VAL A 9 14.16 -3.15 2.37
CA VAL A 9 13.54 -2.96 3.70
C VAL A 9 14.33 -1.93 4.52
N THR A 10 15.67 -1.96 4.43
CA THR A 10 16.53 -0.98 5.12
C THR A 10 16.30 0.43 4.58
N LEU A 11 16.27 0.58 3.25
CA LEU A 11 15.97 1.85 2.58
C LEU A 11 14.53 2.33 2.88
N ALA A 12 13.56 1.41 2.93
CA ALA A 12 12.19 1.74 3.32
C ALA A 12 12.12 2.29 4.75
N ARG A 13 12.92 1.76 5.68
CA ARG A 13 13.04 2.29 7.05
C ARG A 13 13.67 3.67 7.07
N GLN A 14 14.72 3.89 6.29
CA GLN A 14 15.44 5.18 6.20
C GLN A 14 14.59 6.31 5.59
N SER A 15 13.63 5.99 4.72
CA SER A 15 12.75 6.99 4.09
C SER A 15 11.78 7.72 5.04
N GLY A 16 11.73 7.36 6.32
CA GLY A 16 10.98 8.09 7.36
C GLY A 16 9.45 8.00 7.25
N GLY A 17 8.76 8.72 8.15
CA GLY A 17 7.29 8.74 8.30
C GLY A 17 6.82 8.09 9.61
N SER A 18 5.51 8.08 9.83
CA SER A 18 4.91 7.46 11.02
C SER A 18 5.17 5.95 11.08
N PHE A 19 5.17 5.38 12.29
CA PHE A 19 5.47 3.96 12.52
C PHE A 19 4.68 3.01 11.61
N LYS A 20 3.36 3.23 11.46
CA LYS A 20 2.51 2.43 10.57
C LYS A 20 2.94 2.54 9.11
N THR A 21 3.19 3.76 8.63
CA THR A 21 3.62 4.02 7.25
C THR A 21 4.95 3.34 6.92
N VAL A 22 5.91 3.40 7.85
CA VAL A 22 7.21 2.72 7.69
C VAL A 22 7.03 1.20 7.66
N ALA A 23 6.26 0.64 8.59
CA ALA A 23 5.98 -0.79 8.66
C ALA A 23 5.29 -1.30 7.38
N ASP A 24 4.29 -0.57 6.87
CA ASP A 24 3.59 -0.90 5.63
C ASP A 24 4.52 -0.82 4.42
N ARG A 25 5.41 0.19 4.36
CA ARG A 25 6.42 0.32 3.31
C ARG A 25 7.44 -0.83 3.33
N MET A 26 7.89 -1.24 4.51
CA MET A 26 8.81 -2.38 4.68
C MET A 26 8.18 -3.69 4.17
N LYS A 27 6.92 -3.96 4.53
CA LYS A 27 6.18 -5.13 4.04
C LYS A 27 6.02 -5.09 2.51
N MET A 28 5.74 -3.92 1.96
CA MET A 28 5.61 -3.75 0.52
C MET A 28 6.96 -3.92 -0.20
N ALA A 29 8.05 -3.41 0.38
CA ALA A 29 9.40 -3.57 -0.12
C ALA A 29 9.83 -5.05 -0.19
N ASP A 30 9.56 -5.82 0.86
CA ASP A 30 9.85 -7.25 0.90
C ASP A 30 9.06 -8.02 -0.16
N ARG A 31 7.76 -7.71 -0.30
CA ARG A 31 6.91 -8.29 -1.35
C ARG A 31 7.44 -7.99 -2.75
N ILE A 32 7.80 -6.74 -3.03
CA ILE A 32 8.33 -6.34 -4.35
C ILE A 32 9.61 -7.12 -4.65
N ALA A 33 10.53 -7.21 -3.68
CA ALA A 33 11.77 -7.97 -3.85
C ALA A 33 11.53 -9.47 -4.10
N ALA A 34 10.56 -10.07 -3.41
CA ALA A 34 10.17 -11.47 -3.63
C ALA A 34 9.56 -11.69 -5.02
N GLN A 35 8.69 -10.79 -5.48
CA GLN A 35 8.10 -10.86 -6.81
C GLN A 35 9.13 -10.68 -7.93
N LEU A 36 10.10 -9.76 -7.76
CA LEU A 36 11.21 -9.62 -8.70
C LEU A 36 12.02 -10.92 -8.84
N LEU A 37 12.28 -11.60 -7.73
CA LEU A 37 12.94 -12.90 -7.76
C LEU A 37 12.10 -13.99 -8.40
N ALA A 38 10.79 -14.00 -8.17
CA ALA A 38 9.87 -14.95 -8.80
C ALA A 38 9.82 -14.78 -10.34
N MET A 39 10.05 -13.57 -10.86
CA MET A 39 10.23 -13.30 -12.30
C MET A 39 11.64 -13.64 -12.81
N ASN A 40 12.47 -14.30 -12.01
CA ASN A 40 13.87 -14.58 -12.32
C ASN A 40 14.73 -13.31 -12.53
N ILE A 41 14.33 -12.17 -11.95
CA ILE A 41 15.11 -10.93 -11.98
C ILE A 41 16.06 -10.92 -10.78
N GLN A 42 17.30 -11.31 -11.02
CA GLN A 42 18.34 -11.41 -10.00
C GLN A 42 19.04 -10.07 -9.77
N ILE A 43 18.45 -9.23 -8.93
CA ILE A 43 19.04 -7.96 -8.48
C ILE A 43 19.51 -8.10 -7.02
N ARG A 44 20.64 -7.47 -6.67
CA ARG A 44 21.20 -7.51 -5.30
C ARG A 44 20.96 -6.23 -4.49
N GLN A 45 20.80 -5.08 -5.16
CA GLN A 45 20.63 -3.76 -4.53
C GLN A 45 19.53 -2.97 -5.25
N ALA A 46 18.79 -2.14 -4.52
CA ALA A 46 17.73 -1.29 -5.05
C ALA A 46 18.25 -0.29 -6.09
N ARG A 47 19.51 0.14 -5.98
CA ARG A 47 20.18 1.02 -6.95
C ARG A 47 20.25 0.40 -8.36
N ASN A 48 20.29 -0.92 -8.45
CA ASN A 48 20.38 -1.63 -9.73
C ASN A 48 19.01 -1.82 -10.41
N ILE A 49 17.91 -1.38 -9.77
CA ILE A 49 16.60 -1.34 -10.40
C ILE A 49 16.65 -0.31 -11.56
N LYS A 50 16.17 -0.75 -12.72
CA LYS A 50 16.09 0.00 -13.98
C LYS A 50 14.61 0.14 -14.36
N PRO A 51 14.22 1.15 -15.17
CA PRO A 51 12.83 1.34 -15.58
C PRO A 51 12.19 0.08 -16.19
N LYS A 52 12.95 -0.69 -16.98
CA LYS A 52 12.49 -1.97 -17.54
C LYS A 52 11.97 -2.97 -16.48
N HIS A 53 12.59 -3.02 -15.30
CA HIS A 53 12.16 -3.93 -14.23
C HIS A 53 10.83 -3.48 -13.62
N VAL A 54 10.58 -2.16 -13.58
CA VAL A 54 9.32 -1.59 -13.10
C VAL A 54 8.18 -1.88 -14.08
N VAL A 55 8.46 -1.79 -15.39
CA VAL A 55 7.51 -2.17 -16.45
C VAL A 55 7.15 -3.65 -16.35
N MET A 56 8.14 -4.55 -16.32
CA MET A 56 7.91 -5.99 -16.18
C MET A 56 7.13 -6.34 -14.91
N TYR A 57 7.48 -5.71 -13.79
CA TYR A 57 6.76 -5.87 -12.53
C TYR A 57 5.29 -5.46 -12.67
N LYS A 58 5.02 -4.29 -13.26
CA LYS A 58 3.66 -3.81 -13.51
C LYS A 58 2.85 -4.80 -14.36
N ASP A 59 3.43 -5.28 -15.47
CA ASP A 59 2.76 -6.22 -16.36
C ASP A 59 2.44 -7.55 -15.65
N GLN A 60 3.37 -8.07 -14.85
CA GLN A 60 3.11 -9.26 -14.05
C GLN A 60 1.98 -9.05 -13.02
N ARG A 61 1.94 -7.90 -12.34
CA ARG A 61 0.88 -7.61 -11.36
C ARG A 61 -0.48 -7.44 -12.03
N LEU A 62 -0.53 -6.88 -13.24
CA LEU A 62 -1.75 -6.84 -14.04
C LEU A 62 -2.20 -8.24 -14.46
N ALA A 63 -1.28 -9.11 -14.87
CA ALA A 63 -1.58 -10.50 -15.21
C ALA A 63 -2.11 -11.30 -14.00
N GLN A 64 -1.70 -10.95 -12.78
CA GLN A 64 -2.22 -11.52 -11.53
C GLN A 64 -3.62 -10.98 -11.14
N GLY A 65 -4.22 -10.07 -11.92
CA GLY A 65 -5.53 -9.47 -11.62
C GLY A 65 -5.51 -8.45 -10.48
N ILE A 66 -4.34 -7.93 -10.10
CA ILE A 66 -4.23 -6.94 -9.03
C ILE A 66 -4.78 -5.58 -9.49
N SER A 67 -5.52 -4.90 -8.60
CA SER A 67 -6.11 -3.60 -8.93
C SER A 67 -5.04 -2.56 -9.31
N LYS A 68 -5.37 -1.69 -10.28
CA LYS A 68 -4.50 -0.58 -10.70
C LYS A 68 -4.11 0.32 -9.50
N ARG A 69 -5.01 0.54 -8.54
CA ARG A 69 -4.76 1.34 -7.34
C ARG A 69 -3.66 0.72 -6.45
N THR A 70 -3.66 -0.60 -6.30
CA THR A 70 -2.63 -1.33 -5.56
C THR A 70 -1.29 -1.21 -6.28
N ILE A 71 -1.26 -1.37 -7.60
CA ILE A 71 -0.03 -1.23 -8.40
C ILE A 71 0.53 0.20 -8.26
N GLN A 72 -0.31 1.24 -8.32
CA GLN A 72 0.12 2.62 -8.09
C GLN A 72 0.76 2.83 -6.71
N ASN A 73 0.24 2.18 -5.66
CA ASN A 73 0.87 2.21 -4.32
C ASN A 73 2.25 1.55 -4.33
N GLU A 74 2.35 0.38 -4.96
CA GLU A 74 3.61 -0.36 -5.10
C GLU A 74 4.66 0.46 -5.86
N ILE A 75 4.31 1.05 -7.01
CA ILE A 75 5.18 1.94 -7.77
C ILE A 75 5.58 3.18 -6.97
N THR A 76 4.68 3.74 -6.17
CA THR A 76 5.00 4.86 -5.29
C THR A 76 6.06 4.48 -4.25
N THR A 77 5.96 3.30 -3.65
CA THR A 77 7.00 2.80 -2.74
C THR A 77 8.32 2.53 -3.45
N ILE A 78 8.30 1.98 -4.67
CA ILE A 78 9.53 1.82 -5.47
C ILE A 78 10.20 3.19 -5.68
N ARG A 79 9.43 4.22 -6.04
CA ARG A 79 9.94 5.59 -6.20
C ARG A 79 10.53 6.15 -4.90
N THR A 80 9.87 5.95 -3.76
CA THR A 80 10.40 6.37 -2.46
C THR A 80 11.73 5.68 -2.15
N ILE A 81 11.81 4.36 -2.33
CA ILE A 81 13.05 3.60 -2.08
C ILE A 81 14.18 4.05 -3.02
N LEU A 82 13.87 4.30 -4.30
CA LEU A 82 14.83 4.80 -5.27
C LEU A 82 15.34 6.21 -4.91
N ALA A 83 14.46 7.09 -4.42
CA ALA A 83 14.86 8.40 -3.94
C ALA A 83 15.81 8.28 -2.74
N THR A 84 15.50 7.41 -1.78
CA THR A 84 16.33 7.18 -0.59
C THR A 84 17.69 6.55 -0.92
N CYS A 85 17.78 5.72 -1.97
CA CYS A 85 19.08 5.21 -2.42
C CYS A 85 19.87 6.20 -3.31
N GLY A 86 19.42 7.46 -3.42
CA GLY A 86 20.09 8.51 -4.20
C GLY A 86 19.81 8.48 -5.70
N LYS A 87 18.83 7.69 -6.18
CA LYS A 87 18.38 7.69 -7.60
C LYS A 87 17.15 8.58 -7.78
N THR A 88 17.22 9.82 -7.28
CA THR A 88 16.11 10.80 -7.34
C THR A 88 15.69 11.13 -8.77
N ILE A 89 16.66 11.27 -9.69
CA ILE A 89 16.39 11.52 -11.13
C ILE A 89 15.51 10.40 -11.71
N MET A 90 15.84 9.14 -11.42
CA MET A 90 15.02 8.01 -11.86
C MET A 90 13.67 8.02 -11.15
N ALA A 91 13.64 8.26 -9.84
CA ALA A 91 12.42 8.28 -9.02
C ALA A 91 11.39 9.31 -9.52
N GLN A 92 11.86 10.44 -10.05
CA GLN A 92 11.04 11.54 -10.58
C GLN A 92 10.84 11.47 -12.11
N SER A 93 11.56 10.58 -12.80
CA SER A 93 11.47 10.49 -14.26
C SER A 93 10.10 10.04 -14.75
N ASP A 94 9.72 10.54 -15.93
CA ASP A 94 8.48 10.15 -16.60
C ASP A 94 8.44 8.65 -16.95
N SER A 95 9.60 7.99 -17.09
CA SER A 95 9.71 6.58 -17.45
C SER A 95 9.02 5.62 -16.48
N ILE A 96 8.87 6.02 -15.21
CA ILE A 96 8.20 5.24 -14.16
C ILE A 96 6.96 5.96 -13.61
N SER A 97 6.47 6.97 -14.32
CA SER A 97 5.24 7.67 -13.95
C SER A 97 4.01 6.78 -14.18
N ASN A 98 2.97 6.97 -13.37
CA ASN A 98 1.71 6.22 -13.53
C ASN A 98 1.08 6.42 -14.92
N LYS A 99 1.28 7.60 -15.53
CA LYS A 99 0.80 7.94 -16.87
C LYS A 99 1.51 7.08 -17.92
N THR A 100 2.83 7.09 -17.93
CA THR A 100 3.66 6.31 -18.88
C THR A 100 3.46 4.80 -18.70
N LEU A 101 3.24 4.35 -17.46
CA LEU A 101 3.00 2.94 -17.16
C LEU A 101 1.58 2.47 -17.55
N GLY A 102 0.68 3.37 -17.99
CA GLY A 102 -0.69 3.03 -18.38
C GLY A 102 -1.59 2.60 -17.20
N ILE A 103 -1.17 2.89 -15.96
CA ILE A 103 -1.92 2.59 -14.73
C ILE A 103 -2.65 3.82 -14.19
N GLY A 104 -2.82 4.86 -15.01
CA GLY A 104 -3.62 6.03 -14.69
C GLY A 104 -5.12 5.71 -14.52
N GLY A 105 -5.87 6.66 -13.95
CA GLY A 105 -7.34 6.59 -13.88
C GLY A 105 -7.92 5.66 -12.82
N ALA A 106 -7.11 5.10 -11.90
CA ALA A 106 -7.66 4.30 -10.81
C ALA A 106 -8.45 5.18 -9.82
N SER A 107 -9.69 4.78 -9.53
CA SER A 107 -10.54 5.46 -8.55
C SER A 107 -9.98 5.33 -7.13
N ARG A 108 -10.12 6.40 -6.34
CA ARG A 108 -9.92 6.38 -4.89
C ARG A 108 -11.21 6.05 -4.13
N SER A 109 -12.35 6.03 -4.82
CA SER A 109 -13.61 5.61 -4.23
C SER A 109 -13.52 4.13 -3.90
N GLY A 110 -13.49 3.80 -2.61
CA GLY A 110 -13.45 2.42 -2.13
C GLY A 110 -14.77 1.69 -2.43
N THR A 111 -14.78 0.38 -2.20
CA THR A 111 -15.99 -0.45 -2.33
C THR A 111 -16.82 -0.53 -1.04
N LYS A 112 -16.34 0.09 0.05
CA LYS A 112 -17.04 0.07 1.34
C LYS A 112 -18.27 0.98 1.27
N GLN A 113 -19.42 0.43 1.62
CA GLN A 113 -20.68 1.15 1.73
C GLN A 113 -20.96 1.52 3.19
N ALA A 114 -21.74 2.58 3.40
CA ALA A 114 -22.20 2.94 4.74
C ALA A 114 -23.09 1.81 5.30
N ILE A 115 -22.89 1.49 6.58
CA ILE A 115 -23.74 0.56 7.30
C ILE A 115 -25.13 1.18 7.49
N SER A 116 -26.19 0.38 7.39
CA SER A 116 -27.55 0.87 7.70
C SER A 116 -27.75 0.97 9.21
N ASP A 117 -28.58 1.93 9.63
CA ASP A 117 -28.86 2.20 11.05
C ASP A 117 -29.38 0.94 11.77
N THR A 118 -30.24 0.17 11.11
CA THR A 118 -30.79 -1.09 11.64
C THR A 118 -29.71 -2.13 11.92
N THR A 119 -28.76 -2.29 10.99
CA THR A 119 -27.64 -3.24 11.14
C THR A 119 -26.69 -2.78 12.24
N PHE A 120 -26.45 -1.48 12.35
CA PHE A 120 -25.61 -0.91 13.38
C PHE A 120 -26.22 -1.09 14.78
N SER A 121 -27.51 -0.78 14.95
CA SER A 121 -28.22 -0.98 16.23
C SER A 121 -28.24 -2.44 16.65
N ALA A 122 -28.46 -3.37 15.72
CA ALA A 122 -28.38 -4.82 16.00
C ALA A 122 -26.97 -5.24 16.46
N ALA A 123 -25.92 -4.70 15.82
CA ALA A 123 -24.53 -4.96 16.22
C ALA A 123 -24.20 -4.42 17.62
N VAL A 124 -24.70 -3.23 17.97
CA VAL A 124 -24.53 -2.65 19.31
C VAL A 124 -25.27 -3.48 20.36
N GLN A 125 -26.51 -3.89 20.10
CA GLN A 125 -27.27 -4.75 21.02
C GLN A 125 -26.61 -6.12 21.23
N TYR A 126 -26.02 -6.69 20.18
CA TYR A 126 -25.21 -7.90 20.30
C TYR A 126 -23.96 -7.64 21.17
N ALA A 127 -23.24 -6.55 20.91
CA ALA A 127 -22.07 -6.17 21.68
C ALA A 127 -22.39 -5.88 23.16
N MET A 128 -23.58 -5.39 23.49
CA MET A 128 -24.01 -5.18 24.88
C MET A 128 -24.07 -6.48 25.69
N LYS A 129 -24.44 -7.59 25.06
CA LYS A 129 -24.56 -8.90 25.72
C LYS A 129 -23.20 -9.54 25.98
N GLU A 130 -22.26 -9.36 25.06
CA GLU A 130 -20.94 -10.00 25.10
C GLU A 130 -19.86 -9.10 25.75
N HIS A 131 -19.80 -7.82 25.36
CA HIS A 131 -18.71 -6.90 25.67
C HIS A 131 -19.19 -5.45 25.83
N ALA A 132 -19.52 -5.07 27.08
CA ALA A 132 -20.03 -3.73 27.41
C ALA A 132 -19.16 -2.57 26.88
N GLY A 133 -17.82 -2.69 26.91
CA GLY A 133 -16.91 -1.64 26.41
C GLY A 133 -17.00 -1.37 24.90
N VAL A 134 -17.27 -2.41 24.10
CA VAL A 134 -17.47 -2.29 22.65
C VAL A 134 -18.80 -1.62 22.36
N ALA A 135 -19.84 -1.98 23.11
CA ALA A 135 -21.15 -1.34 23.00
C ALA A 135 -21.10 0.15 23.35
N CYS A 136 -20.44 0.54 24.45
CA CYS A 136 -20.26 1.94 24.82
C CYS A 136 -19.52 2.73 23.73
N SER A 137 -18.49 2.14 23.12
CA SER A 137 -17.77 2.77 22.01
C SER A 137 -18.67 2.96 20.79
N GLY A 138 -19.50 1.96 20.44
CA GLY A 138 -20.47 2.07 19.35
C GLY A 138 -21.53 3.15 19.61
N GLN A 139 -22.04 3.25 20.83
CA GLN A 139 -22.99 4.29 21.22
C GLN A 139 -22.37 5.70 21.18
N LEU A 140 -21.13 5.86 21.66
CA LEU A 140 -20.38 7.11 21.58
C LEU A 140 -20.14 7.54 20.12
N ILE A 141 -19.81 6.61 19.24
CA ILE A 141 -19.66 6.89 17.81
C ILE A 141 -20.98 7.37 17.22
N LEU A 142 -22.10 6.74 17.56
CA LEU A 142 -23.42 7.18 17.08
C LEU A 142 -23.77 8.58 17.57
N ALA A 143 -23.56 8.86 18.87
CA ALA A 143 -23.84 10.15 19.47
C ALA A 143 -22.99 11.27 18.83
N THR A 144 -21.68 11.05 18.70
CA THR A 144 -20.77 12.06 18.14
C THR A 144 -20.87 12.22 16.62
N ALA A 145 -21.32 11.20 15.89
CA ALA A 145 -21.56 11.29 14.45
C ALA A 145 -22.83 12.09 14.10
N LEU A 146 -23.81 12.15 15.01
CA LEU A 146 -25.02 12.97 14.86
C LEU A 146 -24.72 14.47 15.02
N ASP A 147 -23.72 14.83 15.83
CA ASP A 147 -23.30 16.23 16.04
C ASP A 147 -22.46 16.80 14.88
N CYS A 148 -22.07 15.99 13.90
CA CYS A 148 -21.26 16.38 12.74
C CYS A 148 -22.07 16.54 11.44
N LYS A 149 -23.39 16.62 11.52
CA LYS A 149 -24.28 17.01 10.42
C LYS A 149 -24.81 18.43 10.64
#